data_AF-A0A9P7Y9J6-F1
#
_entry.id   AF-A0A9P7Y9J6-F1
#
_cell.length_a   1.000
_cell.length_b   1.000
_cell.length_c   1.000
_cell.angle_alpha   90.00
_cell.angle_beta   90.00
_cell.angle_gamma   90.00
#
_symmetry.space_group_name_H-M   'P 1'
#
loop_
_entity.id
_entity.type
_entity.pdbx_description
1 polymer ?
#
loop_
_entity_poly.entity_id
_entity_poly.type
_entity_poly.pdbx_seq_one_letter_code
_entity_poly.pdbx_strand_id
1 'polypeptide(L)'
;IKQENIRDSDQMSIASTATWSTGSAQSVYSSYFDDTFSSPRFSISTANSSNHSTLHWNVPFVACGICGFSQWHALMIHARTINVNTFTTAMIGLMDICKPDFAGNHTAHFLMAAGVGMEYFTQPRLDLNCNQNAFGQNPLHALDPQDLGEDLISFLQWFKAREHPEGLLLTQRDMKGRTPMHYLLQKPLERQMYQRVLKVFPYEHHQLRTFDTAGRTAIMLMNRASLRIKPTSPGDYARIQAGITETKLYQASGDNTQHANTNVYGFHDIARGARGTSYTMAGMPFNFECRICNQTNAHTNSYLDQMLCACKFGRDRNGPDETGMTAAHALVTQERCNNDHRQSVESPSQTFELLRVLIPKEDTTLREILHVLDRDGNSLTHNIAVRGLDELLQYVLDLEVPSRRRAMVNSCSRNPKGGEWSVLRAVMAKFDDMLGKIRIAQVTEDHKLRHLLIEKSNRLTKVKHILRRAGAEINPSITTRWQICWPQ
;
A
#
# COMPACT_ATOMS: atom_id res chain seq x y z
N ILE A 1 -29.54 -15.07 -51.16
CA ILE A 1 -30.23 -14.91 -49.86
C ILE A 1 -29.38 -15.55 -48.78
N LYS A 2 -28.60 -14.73 -48.06
CA LYS A 2 -28.05 -14.91 -46.71
C LYS A 2 -27.20 -13.66 -46.43
N GLN A 3 -27.76 -12.74 -45.66
CA GLN A 3 -27.12 -11.52 -45.17
C GLN A 3 -26.37 -11.86 -43.88
N GLU A 4 -25.07 -11.57 -43.83
CA GLU A 4 -24.32 -11.48 -42.58
C GLU A 4 -24.10 -9.99 -42.29
N ASN A 5 -24.64 -9.56 -41.15
CA ASN A 5 -24.61 -8.18 -40.68
C ASN A 5 -23.22 -7.84 -40.13
N ILE A 6 -22.52 -6.99 -40.88
CA ILE A 6 -21.47 -6.11 -40.38
C ILE A 6 -22.14 -5.09 -39.46
N ARG A 7 -21.70 -5.00 -38.21
CA ARG A 7 -22.01 -3.85 -37.35
C ARG A 7 -20.72 -3.08 -37.08
N ASP A 8 -20.55 -2.04 -37.89
CA ASP A 8 -19.85 -0.82 -37.52
C ASP A 8 -20.55 -0.16 -36.33
N SER A 9 -19.77 0.35 -35.38
CA SER A 9 -20.27 1.35 -34.44
C SER A 9 -19.14 2.31 -34.05
N ASP A 10 -18.84 3.24 -34.96
CA ASP A 10 -18.39 4.58 -34.60
C ASP A 10 -19.65 5.45 -34.43
N GLN A 11 -20.02 5.79 -33.20
CA GLN A 11 -20.77 7.01 -32.90
C GLN A 11 -20.35 7.60 -31.56
N MET A 12 -20.13 8.91 -31.62
CA MET A 12 -19.67 9.81 -30.57
C MET A 12 -20.68 10.00 -29.43
N SER A 13 -20.10 10.26 -28.24
CA SER A 13 -20.56 11.12 -27.14
C SER A 13 -22.06 11.44 -27.00
N ILE A 14 -22.68 10.89 -25.95
CA ILE A 14 -23.70 11.59 -25.17
C ILE A 14 -23.35 11.44 -23.68
N ALA A 15 -23.18 12.58 -23.02
CA ALA A 15 -23.10 12.67 -21.56
C ALA A 15 -24.38 12.10 -20.96
N SER A 16 -24.26 11.12 -20.07
CA SER A 16 -25.38 10.61 -19.27
C SER A 16 -24.87 10.38 -17.85
N THR A 17 -25.37 11.21 -16.95
CA THR A 17 -25.41 10.97 -15.50
C THR A 17 -26.05 9.61 -15.25
N ALA A 18 -25.24 8.61 -14.95
CA ALA A 18 -25.71 7.29 -14.53
C ALA A 18 -25.36 7.08 -13.05
N THR A 19 -26.42 6.99 -12.26
CA THR A 19 -26.47 6.65 -10.85
C THR A 19 -25.75 5.32 -10.58
N TRP A 20 -24.85 5.31 -9.60
CA TRP A 20 -24.00 4.16 -9.30
C TRP A 20 -24.83 3.10 -8.56
N SER A 21 -25.11 1.98 -9.22
CA SER A 21 -25.60 0.76 -8.56
C SER A 21 -24.42 -0.11 -8.13
N THR A 22 -24.41 -0.44 -6.85
CA THR A 22 -23.45 -1.28 -6.14
C THR A 22 -23.50 -2.73 -6.64
N GLY A 23 -22.46 -3.16 -7.35
CA GLY A 23 -22.23 -4.55 -7.75
C GLY A 23 -20.89 -5.05 -7.21
N SER A 24 -20.91 -5.62 -6.00
CA SER A 24 -19.76 -6.20 -5.32
C SER A 24 -19.41 -7.58 -5.91
N ALA A 25 -18.46 -7.62 -6.85
CA ALA A 25 -17.78 -8.85 -7.23
C ALA A 25 -16.61 -9.11 -6.28
N GLN A 26 -16.77 -10.04 -5.33
CA GLN A 26 -15.70 -10.48 -4.44
C GLN A 26 -14.60 -11.21 -5.23
N SER A 27 -13.37 -10.70 -5.18
CA SER A 27 -12.19 -11.39 -5.70
C SER A 27 -11.80 -12.56 -4.78
N VAL A 28 -12.03 -13.79 -5.25
CA VAL A 28 -11.76 -15.08 -4.57
C VAL A 28 -10.27 -15.31 -4.26
N TYR A 29 -9.35 -14.46 -4.75
CA TYR A 29 -7.91 -14.61 -4.48
C TYR A 29 -7.36 -13.65 -3.42
N SER A 30 -8.11 -12.58 -3.07
CA SER A 30 -7.77 -11.76 -1.91
C SER A 30 -7.72 -12.63 -0.65
N SER A 31 -8.59 -13.64 -0.51
CA SER A 31 -8.60 -14.57 0.63
C SER A 31 -7.32 -15.41 0.75
N TYR A 32 -6.71 -15.85 -0.35
CA TYR A 32 -5.54 -16.76 -0.30
C TYR A 32 -4.30 -16.07 0.28
N PHE A 33 -4.12 -14.77 0.00
CA PHE A 33 -3.09 -13.94 0.64
C PHE A 33 -3.59 -13.22 1.90
N ASP A 34 -4.88 -13.17 2.19
CA ASP A 34 -5.39 -12.61 3.46
C ASP A 34 -5.11 -13.55 4.63
N ASP A 35 -5.13 -14.86 4.37
CA ASP A 35 -5.05 -15.89 5.40
C ASP A 35 -3.63 -16.15 5.92
N THR A 36 -2.59 -15.79 5.15
CA THR A 36 -1.17 -15.94 5.55
C THR A 36 -0.72 -14.93 6.61
N PHE A 37 -1.44 -13.82 6.81
CA PHE A 37 -0.95 -12.66 7.58
C PHE A 37 -1.67 -12.44 8.93
N SER A 38 -2.63 -13.29 9.31
CA SER A 38 -3.51 -13.03 10.45
C SER A 38 -3.11 -13.71 11.77
N SER A 39 -2.11 -14.60 11.77
CA SER A 39 -1.61 -15.22 13.00
C SER A 39 -0.35 -14.52 13.51
N PRO A 40 -0.26 -14.15 14.81
CA PRO A 40 0.91 -13.47 15.36
C PRO A 40 2.22 -14.26 15.17
N ARG A 41 2.19 -15.59 15.33
CA ARG A 41 3.35 -16.46 15.08
C ARG A 41 3.75 -16.58 13.59
N PHE A 42 2.87 -16.17 12.67
CA PHE A 42 3.09 -16.17 11.22
C PHE A 42 3.18 -14.73 10.65
N SER A 43 3.11 -13.71 11.52
CA SER A 43 3.03 -12.29 11.13
C SER A 43 4.34 -11.74 10.58
N ILE A 44 5.45 -12.43 10.86
CA ILE A 44 6.71 -12.19 10.17
C ILE A 44 6.62 -12.96 8.88
N SER A 45 6.00 -12.32 7.90
CA SER A 45 5.86 -12.88 6.57
C SER A 45 7.26 -13.11 6.02
N THR A 46 7.64 -14.37 5.97
CA THR A 46 8.69 -14.83 5.07
C THR A 46 7.92 -15.43 3.90
N ALA A 47 8.07 -14.88 2.69
CA ALA A 47 7.37 -15.38 1.49
C ALA A 47 7.69 -16.84 1.13
N ASN A 48 8.51 -17.51 1.93
CA ASN A 48 8.77 -18.93 1.86
C ASN A 48 8.48 -19.58 3.22
N SER A 49 7.48 -20.45 3.21
CA SER A 49 7.02 -21.33 4.28
C SER A 49 8.05 -22.38 4.72
N SER A 50 9.31 -21.99 4.90
CA SER A 50 10.22 -22.77 5.73
C SER A 50 9.73 -22.60 7.16
N ASN A 51 9.04 -23.61 7.67
CA ASN A 51 8.58 -23.56 9.04
C ASN A 51 9.80 -23.60 9.98
N HIS A 52 10.11 -22.47 10.60
CA HIS A 52 11.22 -22.34 11.56
C HIS A 52 10.77 -22.57 13.00
N SER A 53 9.51 -22.98 13.24
CA SER A 53 8.96 -23.13 14.60
C SER A 53 9.70 -24.15 15.47
N THR A 54 10.41 -25.09 14.85
CA THR A 54 11.19 -26.13 15.55
C THR A 54 12.67 -25.74 15.74
N LEU A 55 13.10 -24.62 15.16
CA LEU A 55 14.48 -24.14 15.33
C LEU A 55 14.57 -23.38 16.65
N HIS A 56 15.37 -23.91 17.55
CA HIS A 56 15.62 -23.31 18.86
C HIS A 56 16.88 -22.45 18.83
N TRP A 57 16.82 -21.33 19.53
CA TRP A 57 17.92 -20.35 19.58
C TRP A 57 19.18 -20.89 20.26
N ASN A 58 19.07 -21.90 21.12
CA ASN A 58 20.19 -22.48 21.87
C ASN A 58 20.85 -23.67 21.14
N VAL A 59 20.36 -24.04 19.96
CA VAL A 59 20.94 -25.08 19.11
C VAL A 59 21.53 -24.39 17.87
N PRO A 60 22.85 -24.47 17.61
CA PRO A 60 23.43 -23.88 16.41
C PRO A 60 22.85 -24.47 15.13
N PHE A 61 22.52 -23.60 14.16
CA PHE A 61 22.07 -24.01 12.83
C PHE A 61 22.53 -23.00 11.77
N VAL A 62 22.70 -23.48 10.54
CA VAL A 62 23.04 -22.64 9.38
C VAL A 62 21.84 -21.78 9.01
N ALA A 63 22.09 -20.49 8.73
CA ALA A 63 21.05 -19.58 8.28
C ALA A 63 20.32 -20.14 7.05
N CYS A 64 19.00 -19.95 7.00
CA CYS A 64 18.16 -20.44 5.92
C CYS A 64 18.56 -19.76 4.60
N GLY A 65 19.04 -20.53 3.64
CA GLY A 65 19.42 -20.01 2.31
C GLY A 65 18.25 -19.47 1.48
N ILE A 66 17.02 -19.62 1.94
CA ILE A 66 15.80 -19.19 1.24
C ILE A 66 15.28 -17.85 1.77
N CYS A 67 15.26 -17.65 3.09
CA CYS A 67 14.68 -16.46 3.72
C CYS A 67 15.67 -15.68 4.60
N GLY A 68 16.88 -16.19 4.84
CA GLY A 68 17.87 -15.55 5.72
C GLY A 68 17.59 -15.72 7.22
N PHE A 69 16.60 -16.53 7.61
CA PHE A 69 16.33 -16.82 9.03
C PHE A 69 17.55 -17.45 9.70
N SER A 70 17.92 -16.98 10.89
CA SER A 70 19.19 -17.29 11.55
C SER A 70 18.96 -17.58 13.03
N GLN A 71 20.00 -18.03 13.72
CA GLN A 71 19.94 -18.28 15.17
C GLN A 71 19.62 -17.00 15.96
N TRP A 72 20.05 -15.84 15.45
CA TRP A 72 19.68 -14.53 16.00
C TRP A 72 18.17 -14.30 15.92
N HIS A 73 17.55 -14.55 14.76
CA HIS A 73 16.10 -14.44 14.59
C HIS A 73 15.33 -15.42 15.49
N ALA A 74 15.85 -16.64 15.68
CA ALA A 74 15.28 -17.60 16.62
C ALA A 74 15.33 -17.08 18.06
N LEU A 75 16.42 -16.44 18.49
CA LEU A 75 16.50 -15.86 19.83
C LEU A 75 15.41 -14.80 20.05
N MET A 76 15.18 -13.94 19.06
CA MET A 76 14.18 -12.87 19.13
C MET A 76 12.74 -13.39 19.19
N ILE A 77 12.38 -14.35 18.32
CA ILE A 77 11.00 -14.89 18.31
C ILE A 77 10.69 -15.71 19.56
N HIS A 78 11.71 -16.33 20.18
CA HIS A 78 11.57 -17.09 21.42
C HIS A 78 11.75 -16.23 22.69
N ALA A 79 12.02 -14.93 22.57
CA ALA A 79 12.32 -14.03 23.69
C ALA A 79 11.27 -14.10 24.81
N ARG A 80 9.98 -14.27 24.47
CA ARG A 80 8.88 -14.41 25.43
C ARG A 80 9.07 -15.56 26.43
N THR A 81 9.77 -16.61 26.04
CA THR A 81 9.98 -17.81 26.86
C THR A 81 11.28 -17.76 27.67
N ILE A 82 12.04 -16.66 27.57
CA ILE A 82 13.38 -16.51 28.11
C ILE A 82 13.36 -15.27 29.00
N ASN A 83 13.85 -15.36 30.24
CA ASN A 83 13.99 -14.15 31.06
C ASN A 83 15.02 -13.19 30.45
N VAL A 84 14.85 -11.89 30.70
CA VAL A 84 15.68 -10.83 30.11
C VAL A 84 17.18 -11.05 30.32
N ASN A 85 17.63 -11.50 31.49
CA ASN A 85 19.05 -11.74 31.78
C ASN A 85 19.65 -12.86 30.91
N THR A 86 18.89 -13.95 30.73
CA THR A 86 19.29 -15.07 29.88
C THR A 86 19.28 -14.65 28.41
N PHE A 87 18.28 -13.87 28.00
CA PHE A 87 18.19 -13.30 26.66
C PHE A 87 19.41 -12.41 26.35
N THR A 88 19.76 -11.48 27.24
CA THR A 88 20.96 -10.63 27.10
C THR A 88 22.24 -11.44 27.02
N THR A 89 22.39 -12.47 27.85
CA THR A 89 23.56 -13.37 27.83
C THR A 89 23.65 -14.12 26.51
N ALA A 90 22.53 -14.64 26.01
CA ALA A 90 22.46 -15.32 24.72
C ALA A 90 22.81 -14.39 23.56
N MET A 91 22.28 -13.15 23.56
CA MET A 91 22.64 -12.13 22.58
C MET A 91 24.14 -11.84 22.54
N ILE A 92 24.80 -11.82 23.70
CA ILE A 92 26.25 -11.58 23.79
C ILE A 92 27.03 -12.77 23.18
N GLY A 93 26.54 -13.99 23.39
CA GLY A 93 27.18 -15.22 22.90
C GLY A 93 26.99 -15.48 21.40
N LEU A 94 25.90 -14.99 20.80
CA LEU A 94 25.70 -15.05 19.35
C LEU A 94 26.57 -13.96 18.68
N MET A 95 27.82 -14.33 18.37
CA MET A 95 28.83 -13.48 17.72
C MET A 95 28.44 -12.97 16.32
N ASP A 96 27.33 -13.45 15.76
CA ASP A 96 26.82 -13.02 14.46
C ASP A 96 26.25 -11.60 14.53
N ILE A 97 26.64 -10.76 13.56
CA ILE A 97 26.10 -9.40 13.43
C ILE A 97 24.60 -9.51 13.14
N CYS A 98 23.80 -8.73 13.87
CA CYS A 98 22.37 -8.50 13.65
C CYS A 98 22.11 -8.14 12.18
N LYS A 99 21.79 -9.13 11.35
CA LYS A 99 21.46 -8.94 9.94
C LYS A 99 19.97 -9.19 9.76
N PRO A 100 19.25 -8.31 9.05
CA PRO A 100 17.88 -8.59 8.67
C PRO A 100 17.78 -9.85 7.81
N ASP A 101 16.62 -10.48 7.83
CA ASP A 101 16.30 -11.57 6.92
C ASP A 101 16.19 -11.05 5.46
N PHE A 102 16.00 -11.94 4.49
CA PHE A 102 15.94 -11.55 3.08
C PHE A 102 14.70 -10.72 2.75
N ALA A 103 13.65 -10.77 3.55
CA ALA A 103 12.50 -9.89 3.41
C ALA A 103 12.72 -8.52 4.08
N GLY A 104 13.83 -8.32 4.79
CA GLY A 104 14.12 -7.08 5.52
C GLY A 104 13.45 -7.01 6.90
N ASN A 105 13.04 -8.15 7.47
CA ASN A 105 12.62 -8.18 8.87
C ASN A 105 13.86 -8.02 9.75
N HIS A 106 13.85 -7.00 10.60
CA HIS A 106 14.91 -6.72 11.55
C HIS A 106 14.54 -7.32 12.91
N THR A 107 15.48 -7.27 13.86
CA THR A 107 15.29 -7.72 15.25
C THR A 107 13.99 -7.20 15.87
N ALA A 108 13.66 -5.93 15.65
CA ALA A 108 12.44 -5.33 16.17
C ALA A 108 11.18 -6.05 15.68
N HIS A 109 11.09 -6.49 14.41
CA HIS A 109 9.95 -7.26 13.91
C HIS A 109 9.78 -8.58 14.64
N PHE A 110 10.88 -9.28 14.94
CA PHE A 110 10.84 -10.56 15.64
C PHE A 110 10.44 -10.42 17.12
N LEU A 111 10.97 -9.41 17.82
CA LEU A 111 10.56 -9.12 19.19
C LEU A 111 9.11 -8.67 19.29
N MET A 112 8.62 -7.88 18.32
CA MET A 112 7.22 -7.47 18.26
C MET A 112 6.28 -8.66 18.13
N ALA A 113 6.63 -9.61 17.27
CA ALA A 113 5.85 -10.84 17.09
C ALA A 113 5.91 -11.78 18.30
N ALA A 114 6.99 -11.73 19.09
CA ALA A 114 7.10 -12.47 20.34
C ALA A 114 6.20 -11.89 21.46
N GLY A 115 5.82 -10.61 21.36
CA GLY A 115 4.97 -9.95 22.33
C GLY A 115 5.66 -9.80 23.69
N VAL A 116 6.85 -9.21 23.70
CA VAL A 116 7.66 -8.98 24.90
C VAL A 116 7.62 -7.52 25.34
N GLY A 117 7.90 -7.27 26.62
CA GLY A 117 7.93 -5.93 27.22
C GLY A 117 9.12 -5.06 26.74
N MET A 118 9.09 -3.77 27.11
CA MET A 118 10.11 -2.78 26.71
C MET A 118 11.53 -3.17 27.12
N GLU A 119 11.69 -3.94 28.19
CA GLU A 119 12.97 -4.40 28.72
C GLU A 119 13.78 -5.23 27.72
N TYR A 120 13.15 -5.85 26.71
CA TYR A 120 13.86 -6.57 25.65
C TYR A 120 14.34 -5.65 24.53
N PHE A 121 13.72 -4.47 24.37
CA PHE A 121 14.07 -3.50 23.32
C PHE A 121 15.18 -2.54 23.77
N THR A 122 15.40 -2.37 25.08
CA THR A 122 16.40 -1.43 25.63
C THR A 122 17.82 -2.01 25.74
N GLN A 123 18.09 -3.15 25.11
CA GLN A 123 19.36 -3.85 25.21
C GLN A 123 20.47 -3.13 24.41
N PRO A 124 21.66 -2.85 25.00
CA PRO A 124 22.69 -2.01 24.38
C PRO A 124 23.24 -2.50 23.03
N ARG A 125 23.22 -3.81 22.78
CA ARG A 125 23.72 -4.41 21.52
C ARG A 125 22.65 -4.51 20.42
N LEU A 126 21.42 -4.07 20.71
CA LEU A 126 20.30 -4.25 19.81
C LEU A 126 20.15 -3.04 18.89
N ASP A 127 20.40 -3.25 17.60
CA ASP A 127 20.04 -2.26 16.58
C ASP A 127 18.52 -2.32 16.34
N LEU A 128 17.82 -1.32 16.88
CA LEU A 128 16.37 -1.16 16.79
C LEU A 128 15.96 -0.45 15.51
N ASN A 129 16.32 -1.05 14.38
CA ASN A 129 15.87 -0.59 13.09
C ASN A 129 14.39 -0.91 12.88
N CYS A 130 13.58 0.12 12.63
CA CYS A 130 12.14 0.03 12.45
C CYS A 130 11.69 0.18 10.98
N ASN A 131 12.61 0.05 10.04
CA ASN A 131 12.33 0.12 8.61
C ASN A 131 11.26 -0.87 8.18
N GLN A 132 10.49 -0.51 7.15
CA GLN A 132 9.54 -1.42 6.53
C GLN A 132 10.25 -2.62 5.90
N ASN A 133 9.68 -3.81 6.00
CA ASN A 133 10.14 -4.98 5.24
C ASN A 133 9.67 -4.91 3.77
N ALA A 134 9.91 -5.96 2.99
CA ALA A 134 9.51 -6.09 1.59
C ALA A 134 7.98 -6.05 1.37
N PHE A 135 7.20 -6.27 2.43
CA PHE A 135 5.74 -6.20 2.44
C PHE A 135 5.23 -4.85 2.98
N GLY A 136 6.10 -3.86 3.17
CA GLY A 136 5.73 -2.56 3.73
C GLY A 136 5.48 -2.57 5.24
N GLN A 137 5.73 -3.67 5.94
CA GLN A 137 5.44 -3.77 7.37
C GLN A 137 6.61 -3.23 8.20
N ASN A 138 6.34 -2.23 9.04
CA ASN A 138 7.22 -1.90 10.15
C ASN A 138 6.96 -2.85 11.35
N PRO A 139 7.79 -2.84 12.40
CA PRO A 139 7.64 -3.77 13.53
C PRO A 139 6.28 -3.74 14.22
N LEU A 140 5.61 -2.57 14.31
CA LEU A 140 4.30 -2.44 14.98
C LEU A 140 3.17 -3.17 14.25
N HIS A 141 3.32 -3.47 12.95
CA HIS A 141 2.38 -4.32 12.23
C HIS A 141 2.38 -5.77 12.75
N ALA A 142 3.51 -6.20 13.32
CA ALA A 142 3.69 -7.54 13.85
C ALA A 142 3.45 -7.65 15.36
N LEU A 143 3.10 -6.54 16.04
CA LEU A 143 2.93 -6.50 17.49
C LEU A 143 1.90 -7.54 17.96
N ASP A 144 2.36 -8.45 18.81
CA ASP A 144 1.49 -9.32 19.59
C ASP A 144 1.24 -8.69 20.98
N PRO A 145 0.03 -8.19 21.26
CA PRO A 145 -0.27 -7.52 22.51
C PRO A 145 -0.52 -8.48 23.67
N GLN A 146 -0.45 -9.80 23.44
CA GLN A 146 -0.79 -10.80 24.45
C GLN A 146 0.05 -10.60 25.72
N ASP A 147 -0.64 -10.53 26.86
CA ASP A 147 -0.09 -10.38 28.22
C ASP A 147 0.67 -9.06 28.50
N LEU A 148 0.65 -8.08 27.58
CA LEU A 148 1.26 -6.76 27.83
C LEU A 148 0.40 -5.86 28.73
N GLY A 149 -0.91 -6.10 28.82
CA GLY A 149 -1.81 -5.34 29.70
C GLY A 149 -1.64 -3.81 29.58
N GLU A 150 -1.40 -3.16 30.71
CA GLU A 150 -1.15 -1.71 30.80
C GLU A 150 0.11 -1.25 30.07
N ASP A 151 1.15 -2.10 30.05
CA ASP A 151 2.44 -1.77 29.44
C ASP A 151 2.30 -1.57 27.93
N LEU A 152 1.26 -2.13 27.30
CA LEU A 152 0.96 -1.89 25.88
C LEU A 152 0.80 -0.39 25.57
N ILE A 153 0.17 0.39 26.46
CA ILE A 153 -0.03 1.82 26.22
C ILE A 153 1.30 2.56 26.28
N SER A 154 2.09 2.31 27.33
CA SER A 154 3.44 2.87 27.48
C SER A 154 4.35 2.50 26.31
N PHE A 155 4.24 1.25 25.85
CA PHE A 155 4.97 0.72 24.70
C PHE A 155 4.62 1.47 23.41
N LEU A 156 3.33 1.63 23.10
CA LEU A 156 2.90 2.36 21.91
C LEU A 156 3.27 3.86 21.98
N GLN A 157 3.20 4.47 23.17
CA GLN A 157 3.65 5.85 23.39
C GLN A 157 5.15 6.00 23.16
N TRP A 158 5.95 5.03 23.58
CA TRP A 158 7.39 5.04 23.34
C TRP A 158 7.71 5.00 21.83
N PHE A 159 7.06 4.13 21.07
CA PHE A 159 7.24 4.08 19.61
C PHE A 159 6.67 5.32 18.89
N LYS A 160 5.60 5.92 19.41
CA LYS A 160 5.05 7.18 18.89
C LYS A 160 6.10 8.29 18.90
N ALA A 161 6.86 8.41 19.99
CA ALA A 161 7.87 9.46 20.16
C ALA A 161 9.20 9.21 19.43
N ARG A 162 9.40 8.03 18.84
CA ARG A 162 10.71 7.58 18.35
C ARG A 162 11.10 8.11 16.98
N GLU A 163 10.13 8.31 16.10
CA GLU A 163 10.37 8.74 14.72
C GLU A 163 9.85 10.15 14.47
N HIS A 164 10.40 10.80 13.43
CA HIS A 164 9.93 12.11 12.96
C HIS A 164 9.28 11.99 11.58
N PRO A 165 8.05 12.53 11.39
CA PRO A 165 7.20 13.17 12.41
C PRO A 165 6.71 12.20 13.48
N GLU A 166 6.35 12.74 14.66
CA GLU A 166 5.86 11.94 15.78
C GLU A 166 4.68 11.06 15.34
N GLY A 167 4.75 9.77 15.68
CA GLY A 167 3.73 8.79 15.34
C GLY A 167 3.82 8.24 13.92
N LEU A 168 4.87 8.54 13.15
CA LEU A 168 5.08 8.01 11.79
C LEU A 168 4.89 6.50 11.71
N LEU A 169 5.49 5.74 12.63
CA LEU A 169 5.37 4.27 12.64
C LEU A 169 3.92 3.80 12.86
N LEU A 170 3.10 4.57 13.58
CA LEU A 170 1.70 4.24 13.86
C LEU A 170 0.75 4.57 12.69
N THR A 171 1.19 5.41 11.77
CA THR A 171 0.41 5.82 10.58
C THR A 171 0.84 5.10 9.31
N GLN A 172 2.05 4.52 9.30
CA GLN A 172 2.61 3.84 8.13
C GLN A 172 1.73 2.67 7.67
N ARG A 173 1.66 2.45 6.36
CA ARG A 173 0.86 1.42 5.72
C ARG A 173 1.73 0.31 5.13
N ASP A 174 1.27 -0.93 5.27
CA ASP A 174 1.83 -2.07 4.57
C ASP A 174 1.45 -2.09 3.08
N MET A 175 1.92 -3.09 2.34
CA MET A 175 1.62 -3.28 0.93
C MET A 175 0.12 -3.45 0.61
N LYS A 176 -0.72 -3.74 1.61
CA LYS A 176 -2.18 -3.84 1.48
C LYS A 176 -2.87 -2.55 1.92
N GLY A 177 -2.13 -1.49 2.21
CA GLY A 177 -2.67 -0.21 2.67
C GLY A 177 -3.10 -0.21 4.16
N ARG A 178 -2.70 -1.21 4.95
CA ARG A 178 -3.13 -1.36 6.35
C ARG A 178 -2.12 -0.71 7.28
N THR A 179 -2.61 0.08 8.22
CA THR A 179 -1.80 0.65 9.32
C THR A 179 -1.67 -0.33 10.49
N PRO A 180 -0.74 -0.12 11.45
CA PRO A 180 -0.69 -0.93 12.67
C PRO A 180 -2.01 -0.97 13.45
N MET A 181 -2.84 0.08 13.38
CA MET A 181 -4.17 0.09 13.97
C MET A 181 -5.05 -1.03 13.39
N HIS A 182 -4.98 -1.26 12.08
CA HIS A 182 -5.73 -2.33 11.42
C HIS A 182 -5.36 -3.69 12.01
N TYR A 183 -4.09 -3.92 12.34
CA TYR A 183 -3.59 -5.18 12.89
C TYR A 183 -3.88 -5.33 14.39
N LEU A 184 -3.59 -4.30 15.17
CA LEU A 184 -3.68 -4.35 16.63
C LEU A 184 -5.13 -4.53 17.11
N LEU A 185 -6.09 -3.85 16.48
CA LEU A 185 -7.50 -3.97 16.88
C LEU A 185 -8.12 -5.34 16.56
N GLN A 186 -7.51 -6.14 15.67
CA GLN A 186 -7.95 -7.51 15.41
C GLN A 186 -7.61 -8.48 16.56
N LYS A 187 -6.81 -8.06 17.54
CA LYS A 187 -6.34 -8.90 18.64
C LYS A 187 -7.35 -8.90 19.80
N PRO A 188 -7.48 -10.01 20.55
CA PRO A 188 -8.37 -10.07 21.71
C PRO A 188 -7.78 -9.27 22.88
N LEU A 189 -8.19 -8.01 23.00
CA LEU A 189 -7.83 -7.15 24.14
C LEU A 189 -8.92 -7.15 25.20
N GLU A 190 -8.59 -6.70 26.41
CA GLU A 190 -9.60 -6.32 27.39
C GLU A 190 -10.47 -5.18 26.84
N ARG A 191 -11.76 -5.19 27.21
CA ARG A 191 -12.75 -4.23 26.68
C ARG A 191 -12.29 -2.77 26.79
N GLN A 192 -11.77 -2.39 27.96
CA GLN A 192 -11.29 -1.03 28.23
C GLN A 192 -10.05 -0.62 27.42
N MET A 193 -9.28 -1.59 26.93
CA MET A 193 -8.02 -1.32 26.23
C MET A 193 -8.23 -0.81 24.81
N TYR A 194 -9.32 -1.19 24.13
CA TYR A 194 -9.58 -0.73 22.76
C TYR A 194 -9.62 0.79 22.65
N GLN A 195 -10.36 1.48 23.52
CA GLN A 195 -10.42 2.94 23.51
C GLN A 195 -9.07 3.58 23.87
N ARG A 196 -8.33 2.97 24.79
CA ARG A 196 -7.03 3.49 25.25
C ARG A 196 -5.96 3.37 24.18
N VAL A 197 -5.94 2.25 23.47
CA VAL A 197 -5.08 2.04 22.29
C VAL A 197 -5.38 3.10 21.25
N LEU A 198 -6.66 3.32 20.90
CA LEU A 198 -7.06 4.32 19.91
C LEU A 198 -6.53 5.72 20.23
N LYS A 199 -6.59 6.15 21.50
CA LYS A 199 -6.09 7.46 21.96
C LYS A 199 -4.58 7.67 21.79
N VAL A 200 -3.80 6.60 21.61
CA VAL A 200 -2.36 6.72 21.34
C VAL A 200 -2.09 7.10 19.88
N PHE A 201 -2.90 6.57 18.95
CA PHE A 201 -2.68 6.75 17.51
C PHE A 201 -2.91 8.22 17.07
N PRO A 202 -2.06 8.77 16.19
CA PRO A 202 -2.30 10.08 15.59
C PRO A 202 -3.52 10.06 14.66
N TYR A 203 -4.36 11.10 14.70
CA TYR A 203 -5.53 11.24 13.81
C TYR A 203 -6.42 9.99 13.80
N GLU A 204 -6.66 9.42 14.98
CA GLU A 204 -7.25 8.10 15.17
C GLU A 204 -8.63 7.95 14.52
N HIS A 205 -9.45 9.00 14.55
CA HIS A 205 -10.76 9.00 13.87
C HIS A 205 -10.63 8.92 12.35
N HIS A 206 -9.62 9.58 11.76
CA HIS A 206 -9.32 9.45 10.33
C HIS A 206 -8.83 8.05 10.02
N GLN A 207 -7.87 7.53 10.80
CA GLN A 207 -7.35 6.17 10.60
C GLN A 207 -8.43 5.09 10.64
N LEU A 208 -9.40 5.20 11.57
CA LEU A 208 -10.53 4.26 11.67
C LEU A 208 -11.43 4.25 10.41
N ARG A 209 -11.48 5.35 9.67
CA ARG A 209 -12.26 5.48 8.43
C ARG A 209 -11.46 5.08 7.20
N THR A 210 -10.14 4.93 7.30
CA THR A 210 -9.32 4.58 6.14
C THR A 210 -9.55 3.14 5.72
N PHE A 211 -9.44 2.89 4.42
CA PHE A 211 -9.63 1.58 3.83
C PHE A 211 -8.28 0.90 3.58
N ASP A 212 -8.27 -0.43 3.63
CA ASP A 212 -7.24 -1.24 2.98
C ASP A 212 -7.51 -1.34 1.47
N THR A 213 -6.56 -1.92 0.74
CA THR A 213 -6.64 -2.13 -0.72
C THR A 213 -7.75 -3.09 -1.16
N ALA A 214 -8.45 -3.73 -0.21
CA ALA A 214 -9.65 -4.51 -0.46
C ALA A 214 -10.93 -3.76 -0.04
N GLY A 215 -10.85 -2.45 0.23
CA GLY A 215 -11.98 -1.62 0.60
C GLY A 215 -12.49 -1.86 2.02
N ARG A 216 -11.62 -2.28 2.97
CA ARG A 216 -12.03 -2.62 4.34
C ARG A 216 -11.41 -1.70 5.38
N THR A 217 -12.22 -1.23 6.31
CA THR A 217 -11.75 -0.48 7.48
C THR A 217 -11.27 -1.42 8.59
N ALA A 218 -10.61 -0.86 9.61
CA ALA A 218 -10.20 -1.60 10.80
C ALA A 218 -11.36 -2.38 11.44
N ILE A 219 -12.55 -1.77 11.60
CA ILE A 219 -13.74 -2.41 12.19
C ILE A 219 -14.20 -3.62 11.35
N MET A 220 -14.15 -3.52 10.02
CA MET A 220 -14.51 -4.64 9.14
C MET A 220 -13.53 -5.80 9.29
N LEU A 221 -12.23 -5.50 9.46
CA LEU A 221 -11.20 -6.50 9.70
C LEU A 221 -11.33 -7.14 11.09
N MET A 222 -11.68 -6.38 12.14
CA MET A 222 -11.99 -6.92 13.47
C MET A 222 -13.13 -7.94 13.40
N ASN A 223 -14.20 -7.62 12.67
CA ASN A 223 -15.32 -8.55 12.50
C ASN A 223 -14.87 -9.85 11.82
N ARG A 224 -14.08 -9.75 10.74
CA ARG A 224 -13.51 -10.91 10.05
C ARG A 224 -12.62 -11.74 10.98
N ALA A 225 -11.75 -11.11 11.77
CA ALA A 225 -10.88 -11.78 12.73
C ALA A 225 -11.68 -12.51 13.81
N SER A 226 -12.74 -11.88 14.34
CA SER A 226 -13.61 -12.49 15.34
C SER A 226 -14.30 -13.76 14.81
N LEU A 227 -14.79 -13.73 13.57
CA LEU A 227 -15.47 -14.89 12.95
C LEU A 227 -14.50 -16.05 12.73
N ARG A 228 -13.23 -15.76 12.42
CA ARG A 228 -12.18 -16.78 12.26
C ARG A 228 -11.81 -17.48 13.57
N ILE A 229 -11.77 -16.75 14.68
CA ILE A 229 -11.37 -17.32 15.98
C ILE A 229 -12.53 -17.97 16.73
N LYS A 230 -13.78 -17.64 16.39
CA LYS A 230 -15.00 -18.18 17.01
C LYS A 230 -15.00 -19.71 17.19
N PRO A 231 -14.57 -20.53 16.21
CA PRO A 231 -14.55 -21.98 16.37
C PRO A 231 -13.50 -22.48 17.36
N THR A 232 -12.41 -21.74 17.57
CA THR A 232 -11.24 -22.19 18.34
C THR A 232 -11.13 -21.56 19.73
N SER A 233 -11.64 -20.34 19.92
CA SER A 233 -11.63 -19.63 21.20
C SER A 233 -12.87 -18.73 21.35
N PRO A 234 -13.95 -19.22 21.98
CA PRO A 234 -15.16 -18.43 22.25
C PRO A 234 -14.90 -17.19 23.12
N GLY A 235 -13.92 -17.27 24.04
CA GLY A 235 -13.52 -16.16 24.90
C GLY A 235 -12.89 -15.01 24.10
N ASP A 236 -11.95 -15.33 23.20
CA ASP A 236 -11.32 -14.32 22.35
C ASP A 236 -12.30 -13.72 21.33
N TYR A 237 -13.22 -14.54 20.80
CA TYR A 237 -14.34 -14.05 20.00
C TYR A 237 -15.14 -12.99 20.76
N ALA A 238 -15.53 -13.25 22.01
CA ALA A 238 -16.30 -12.31 22.82
C ALA A 238 -15.51 -11.02 23.10
N ARG A 239 -14.19 -11.11 23.32
CA ARG A 239 -13.31 -9.95 23.51
C ARG A 239 -13.22 -9.06 22.26
N ILE A 240 -13.08 -9.66 21.08
CA ILE A 240 -13.04 -8.89 19.82
C ILE A 240 -14.40 -8.27 19.53
N GLN A 241 -15.50 -8.98 19.79
CA GLN A 241 -16.86 -8.42 19.63
C GLN A 241 -17.11 -7.24 20.57
N ALA A 242 -16.67 -7.32 21.83
CA ALA A 242 -16.70 -6.18 22.75
C ALA A 242 -15.87 -5.01 22.21
N GLY A 243 -14.68 -5.29 21.67
CA GLY A 243 -13.84 -4.29 21.02
C GLY A 243 -14.48 -3.58 19.84
N ILE A 244 -15.19 -4.33 18.98
CA ILE A 244 -15.95 -3.76 17.85
C ILE A 244 -16.99 -2.75 18.36
N THR A 245 -17.73 -3.09 19.42
CA THR A 245 -18.70 -2.17 20.03
C THR A 245 -18.00 -0.93 20.57
N GLU A 246 -16.90 -1.07 21.31
CA GLU A 246 -16.15 0.06 21.86
C GLU A 246 -15.55 0.97 20.78
N THR A 247 -15.00 0.39 19.72
CA THR A 247 -14.43 1.15 18.60
C THR A 247 -15.50 1.91 17.82
N LYS A 248 -16.70 1.31 17.64
CA LYS A 248 -17.84 2.01 17.01
C LYS A 248 -18.33 3.18 17.86
N LEU A 249 -18.45 2.98 19.18
CA LEU A 249 -18.82 4.06 20.10
C LEU A 249 -17.80 5.19 20.09
N TYR A 250 -16.50 4.84 20.10
CA TYR A 250 -15.41 5.80 19.97
C TYR A 250 -15.53 6.59 18.67
N GLN A 251 -15.68 5.90 17.52
CA GLN A 251 -15.83 6.55 16.22
C GLN A 251 -17.01 7.52 16.19
N ALA A 252 -18.19 7.10 16.63
CA ALA A 252 -19.40 7.94 16.68
C ALA A 252 -19.23 9.19 17.55
N SER A 253 -18.44 9.12 18.63
CA SER A 253 -18.16 10.29 19.48
C SER A 253 -17.32 11.36 18.79
N GLY A 254 -16.41 10.98 17.88
CA GLY A 254 -15.59 11.92 17.11
C GLY A 254 -16.35 12.57 15.94
N ASP A 255 -17.30 11.84 15.36
CA ASP A 255 -18.11 12.33 14.24
C ASP A 255 -18.96 13.55 14.61
N ASN A 256 -19.31 13.70 15.89
CA ASN A 256 -20.08 14.85 16.40
C ASN A 256 -19.25 16.12 16.64
N THR A 257 -17.92 16.05 16.62
CA THR A 257 -17.03 17.19 16.94
C THR A 257 -16.30 17.78 15.74
N GLN A 258 -16.19 17.04 14.64
CA GLN A 258 -15.64 17.53 13.38
C GLN A 258 -16.79 17.84 12.42
N HIS A 259 -16.87 19.08 11.93
CA HIS A 259 -17.86 19.53 10.96
C HIS A 259 -18.25 18.42 9.96
N ALA A 260 -19.56 18.19 9.86
CA ALA A 260 -20.24 17.31 8.90
C ALA A 260 -19.97 17.64 7.40
N ASN A 261 -18.96 18.47 7.12
CA ASN A 261 -18.47 18.90 5.81
C ASN A 261 -17.00 18.47 5.58
N THR A 262 -16.54 17.36 6.15
CA THR A 262 -15.33 16.67 5.64
C THR A 262 -15.67 16.03 4.29
N ASN A 263 -15.88 16.90 3.30
CA ASN A 263 -16.30 16.58 1.94
C ASN A 263 -15.47 15.42 1.36
N VAL A 264 -16.21 14.49 0.75
CA VAL A 264 -15.80 13.27 0.01
C VAL A 264 -14.70 13.53 -1.02
N TYR A 265 -14.58 14.78 -1.50
CA TYR A 265 -13.64 15.16 -2.54
C TYR A 265 -12.18 15.27 -2.02
N GLY A 266 -11.27 14.50 -2.60
CA GLY A 266 -9.86 14.48 -2.27
C GLY A 266 -8.97 14.06 -3.44
N PHE A 267 -7.79 13.50 -3.13
CA PHE A 267 -6.81 13.11 -4.15
C PHE A 267 -7.34 12.05 -5.13
N HIS A 268 -8.19 11.14 -4.66
CA HIS A 268 -8.77 10.09 -5.50
C HIS A 268 -9.68 10.65 -6.59
N ASP A 269 -10.51 11.63 -6.25
CA ASP A 269 -11.40 12.31 -7.20
C ASP A 269 -10.59 13.04 -8.28
N ILE A 270 -9.58 13.81 -7.85
CA ILE A 270 -8.67 14.52 -8.75
C ILE A 270 -7.94 13.52 -9.67
N ALA A 271 -7.43 12.42 -9.09
CA ALA A 271 -6.73 11.37 -9.82
C ALA A 271 -7.62 10.65 -10.86
N ARG A 272 -8.93 10.53 -10.58
CA ARG A 272 -9.94 10.02 -11.53
C ARG A 272 -10.43 11.06 -12.54
N GLY A 273 -9.93 12.30 -12.46
CA GLY A 273 -10.27 13.35 -13.39
C GLY A 273 -11.52 14.15 -13.02
N ALA A 274 -12.10 13.92 -11.83
CA ALA A 274 -13.14 14.79 -11.31
C ALA A 274 -12.57 16.20 -11.07
N ARG A 275 -13.45 17.19 -11.16
CA ARG A 275 -13.12 18.61 -11.01
C ARG A 275 -14.08 19.26 -10.02
N GLY A 276 -13.65 20.37 -9.43
CA GLY A 276 -14.57 21.24 -8.69
C GLY A 276 -15.64 21.84 -9.60
N THR A 277 -16.58 22.58 -9.02
CA THR A 277 -17.75 23.05 -9.77
C THR A 277 -17.45 24.40 -10.44
N SER A 278 -17.66 24.46 -11.75
CA SER A 278 -17.58 25.72 -12.51
C SER A 278 -18.98 26.16 -12.87
N TYR A 279 -19.31 27.42 -12.62
CA TYR A 279 -20.61 27.98 -12.96
C TYR A 279 -20.42 29.23 -13.83
N THR A 280 -21.21 29.31 -14.90
CA THR A 280 -21.36 30.50 -15.73
C THR A 280 -22.66 31.18 -15.33
N MET A 281 -22.59 32.35 -14.68
CA MET A 281 -23.74 33.26 -14.63
C MET A 281 -23.65 34.22 -15.83
N ALA A 282 -24.78 34.40 -16.51
CA ALA A 282 -24.87 35.24 -17.70
C ALA A 282 -24.23 36.62 -17.47
N GLY A 283 -23.17 36.91 -18.24
CA GLY A 283 -22.48 38.21 -18.21
C GLY A 283 -21.33 38.36 -17.20
N MET A 284 -20.98 37.33 -16.41
CA MET A 284 -19.89 37.37 -15.43
C MET A 284 -18.75 36.40 -15.75
N PRO A 285 -17.50 36.68 -15.32
CA PRO A 285 -16.36 35.79 -15.53
C PRO A 285 -16.58 34.41 -14.90
N PHE A 286 -15.95 33.38 -15.48
CA PHE A 286 -16.01 32.00 -15.01
C PHE A 286 -15.59 31.90 -13.54
N ASN A 287 -16.54 31.54 -12.68
CA ASN A 287 -16.27 31.29 -11.26
C ASN A 287 -16.08 29.79 -11.03
N PHE A 288 -14.96 29.44 -10.43
CA PHE A 288 -14.63 28.09 -10.01
C PHE A 288 -14.66 28.01 -8.49
N GLU A 289 -15.46 27.08 -7.96
CA GLU A 289 -15.48 26.78 -6.52
C GLU A 289 -14.72 25.48 -6.25
N CYS A 290 -13.65 25.57 -5.48
CA CYS A 290 -12.87 24.40 -5.09
C CYS A 290 -13.55 23.63 -3.95
N ARG A 291 -13.88 22.35 -4.17
CA ARG A 291 -14.54 21.48 -3.17
C ARG A 291 -13.67 21.09 -1.97
N ILE A 292 -12.38 21.44 -2.01
CA ILE A 292 -11.43 21.16 -0.93
C ILE A 292 -11.42 22.29 0.09
N CYS A 293 -11.22 23.52 -0.39
CA CYS A 293 -11.14 24.71 0.46
C CYS A 293 -12.48 25.47 0.58
N ASN A 294 -13.48 25.12 -0.25
CA ASN A 294 -14.76 25.80 -0.39
C ASN A 294 -14.61 27.31 -0.66
N GLN A 295 -13.56 27.70 -1.38
CA GLN A 295 -13.32 29.08 -1.80
C GLN A 295 -13.51 29.21 -3.32
N THR A 296 -14.13 30.31 -3.72
CA THR A 296 -14.33 30.67 -5.12
C THR A 296 -13.09 31.39 -5.66
N ASN A 297 -12.58 30.94 -6.81
CA ASN A 297 -11.43 31.52 -7.53
C ASN A 297 -10.14 31.63 -6.70
N ALA A 298 -9.97 30.82 -5.65
CA ALA A 298 -8.73 30.79 -4.86
C ALA A 298 -7.52 30.24 -5.65
N HIS A 299 -7.78 29.43 -6.67
CA HIS A 299 -6.81 28.87 -7.62
C HIS A 299 -7.55 28.40 -8.88
N THR A 300 -6.83 27.89 -9.88
CA THR A 300 -7.47 27.44 -11.14
C THR A 300 -8.17 26.09 -10.96
N ASN A 301 -9.04 25.73 -11.92
CA ASN A 301 -9.66 24.40 -12.02
C ASN A 301 -8.73 23.35 -12.67
N SER A 302 -7.40 23.51 -12.54
CA SER A 302 -6.45 22.50 -12.99
C SER A 302 -6.35 21.37 -11.96
N TYR A 303 -5.96 20.16 -12.40
CA TYR A 303 -5.70 19.06 -11.47
C TYR A 303 -4.54 19.38 -10.52
N LEU A 304 -3.51 20.08 -11.02
CA LEU A 304 -2.33 20.46 -10.24
C LEU A 304 -2.69 21.37 -9.07
N ASP A 305 -3.42 22.46 -9.34
CA ASP A 305 -3.84 23.40 -8.29
C ASP A 305 -4.75 22.73 -7.26
N GLN A 306 -5.63 21.82 -7.70
CA GLN A 306 -6.49 21.05 -6.80
C GLN A 306 -5.67 20.08 -5.93
N MET A 307 -4.63 19.43 -6.47
CA MET A 307 -3.74 18.58 -5.66
C MET A 307 -2.95 19.41 -4.64
N LEU A 308 -2.43 20.57 -5.04
CA LEU A 308 -1.74 21.49 -4.12
C LEU A 308 -2.67 21.99 -3.01
N CYS A 309 -3.93 22.28 -3.36
CA CYS A 309 -4.96 22.61 -2.38
C CYS A 309 -5.22 21.44 -1.42
N ALA A 310 -5.37 20.21 -1.93
CA ALA A 310 -5.53 19.00 -1.10
C ALA A 310 -4.34 18.79 -0.14
N CYS A 311 -3.11 19.06 -0.59
CA CYS A 311 -1.91 19.05 0.26
C CYS A 311 -2.01 20.07 1.39
N LYS A 312 -2.39 21.32 1.10
CA LYS A 312 -2.51 22.40 2.08
C LYS A 312 -3.58 22.11 3.14
N PHE A 313 -4.65 21.42 2.76
CA PHE A 313 -5.75 21.03 3.64
C PHE A 313 -5.56 19.64 4.29
N GLY A 314 -4.34 19.08 4.25
CA GLY A 314 -3.97 17.88 5.00
C GLY A 314 -4.75 16.62 4.59
N ARG A 315 -5.17 16.50 3.32
CA ARG A 315 -5.83 15.28 2.84
C ARG A 315 -4.83 14.11 2.84
N ASP A 316 -5.32 12.91 3.12
CA ASP A 316 -4.49 11.68 3.11
C ASP A 316 -4.09 11.34 1.67
N ARG A 317 -2.78 11.27 1.42
CA ARG A 317 -2.19 10.98 0.09
C ARG A 317 -2.00 9.49 -0.17
N ASN A 318 -1.86 8.70 0.88
CA ASN A 318 -1.42 7.30 0.81
C ASN A 318 -2.55 6.32 1.05
N GLY A 319 -3.61 6.74 1.75
CA GLY A 319 -4.76 5.91 2.03
C GLY A 319 -5.49 5.44 0.78
N PRO A 320 -5.80 4.14 0.64
CA PRO A 320 -6.80 3.67 -0.31
C PRO A 320 -8.18 4.24 0.00
N ASP A 321 -8.98 4.44 -1.04
CA ASP A 321 -10.41 4.71 -0.91
C ASP A 321 -11.27 3.44 -0.84
N GLU A 322 -12.59 3.59 -0.85
CA GLU A 322 -13.55 2.49 -0.77
C GLU A 322 -13.44 1.49 -1.92
N THR A 323 -12.81 1.86 -3.04
CA THR A 323 -12.55 0.98 -4.18
C THR A 323 -11.26 0.16 -4.03
N GLY A 324 -10.48 0.43 -2.97
CA GLY A 324 -9.18 -0.19 -2.74
C GLY A 324 -8.04 0.42 -3.57
N MET A 325 -8.27 1.59 -4.16
CA MET A 325 -7.26 2.29 -4.96
C MET A 325 -6.68 3.44 -4.15
N THR A 326 -5.35 3.58 -4.15
CA THR A 326 -4.72 4.82 -3.68
C THR A 326 -4.75 5.88 -4.77
N ALA A 327 -4.56 7.14 -4.40
CA ALA A 327 -4.49 8.23 -5.36
C ALA A 327 -3.36 8.05 -6.38
N ALA A 328 -2.19 7.54 -5.95
CA ALA A 328 -1.08 7.27 -6.86
C ALA A 328 -1.43 6.20 -7.91
N HIS A 329 -2.07 5.11 -7.47
CA HIS A 329 -2.57 4.08 -8.39
C HIS A 329 -3.61 4.63 -9.35
N ALA A 330 -4.63 5.33 -8.84
CA ALA A 330 -5.66 5.94 -9.67
C ALA A 330 -5.07 6.91 -10.70
N LEU A 331 -4.10 7.73 -10.29
CA LEU A 331 -3.45 8.71 -11.14
C LEU A 331 -2.77 8.04 -12.34
N VAL A 332 -2.06 6.94 -12.09
CA VAL A 332 -1.34 6.24 -13.14
C VAL A 332 -2.20 5.24 -13.89
N THR A 333 -3.40 4.86 -13.45
CA THR A 333 -4.25 3.93 -14.23
C THR A 333 -5.31 4.66 -15.06
N GLN A 334 -5.79 5.82 -14.61
CA GLN A 334 -6.89 6.53 -15.28
C GLN A 334 -6.38 7.38 -16.45
N GLU A 335 -7.20 7.46 -17.49
CA GLU A 335 -7.02 8.41 -18.59
C GLU A 335 -7.85 9.66 -18.27
N ARG A 336 -7.17 10.80 -18.14
CA ARG A 336 -7.78 12.10 -17.84
C ARG A 336 -7.75 12.99 -19.08
N CYS A 337 -8.65 13.96 -19.12
CA CYS A 337 -8.64 15.02 -20.12
C CYS A 337 -8.29 16.36 -19.48
N ASN A 338 -7.73 17.28 -20.25
CA ASN A 338 -7.43 18.65 -19.87
C ASN A 338 -8.70 19.51 -19.82
N ASN A 339 -8.60 20.67 -19.18
CA ASN A 339 -9.69 21.65 -19.08
C ASN A 339 -9.68 22.67 -20.24
N ASP A 340 -9.31 22.20 -21.42
CA ASP A 340 -9.40 22.97 -22.66
C ASP A 340 -10.72 22.68 -23.38
N HIS A 341 -11.12 23.57 -24.29
CA HIS A 341 -12.35 23.41 -25.07
C HIS A 341 -12.41 22.10 -25.87
N ARG A 342 -11.25 21.48 -26.14
CA ARG A 342 -11.12 20.25 -26.92
C ARG A 342 -11.06 19.00 -26.05
N GLN A 343 -11.04 19.13 -24.72
CA GLN A 343 -10.84 18.03 -23.77
C GLN A 343 -9.68 17.12 -24.19
N SER A 344 -8.53 17.73 -24.51
CA SER A 344 -7.35 17.00 -24.95
C SER A 344 -6.90 15.99 -23.89
N VAL A 345 -6.37 14.85 -24.34
CA VAL A 345 -5.88 13.82 -23.43
C VAL A 345 -4.69 14.35 -22.63
N GLU A 346 -4.66 14.06 -21.33
CA GLU A 346 -3.54 14.41 -20.46
C GLU A 346 -2.25 13.75 -20.95
N SER A 347 -1.18 14.54 -21.06
CA SER A 347 0.13 14.03 -21.47
C SER A 347 0.82 13.23 -20.35
N PRO A 348 1.77 12.35 -20.69
CA PRO A 348 2.59 11.66 -19.69
C PRO A 348 3.35 12.61 -18.75
N SER A 349 3.79 13.78 -19.24
CA SER A 349 4.47 14.79 -18.44
C SER A 349 3.54 15.45 -17.42
N GLN A 350 2.28 15.70 -17.77
CA GLN A 350 1.27 16.19 -16.84
C GLN A 350 0.96 15.15 -15.75
N THR A 351 0.82 13.86 -16.10
CA THR A 351 0.69 12.78 -15.11
C THR A 351 1.90 12.75 -14.16
N PHE A 352 3.10 12.97 -14.69
CA PHE A 352 4.34 13.00 -13.92
C PHE A 352 4.37 14.16 -12.92
N GLU A 353 3.96 15.37 -13.31
CA GLU A 353 3.85 16.53 -12.41
C GLU A 353 2.89 16.27 -11.25
N LEU A 354 1.73 15.67 -11.52
CA LEU A 354 0.75 15.32 -10.48
C LEU A 354 1.32 14.30 -9.49
N LEU A 355 2.07 13.29 -9.97
CA LEU A 355 2.68 12.31 -9.08
C LEU A 355 3.75 12.94 -8.19
N ARG A 356 4.53 13.91 -8.70
CA ARG A 356 5.53 14.62 -7.90
C ARG A 356 4.91 15.44 -6.76
N VAL A 357 3.68 15.90 -6.92
CA VAL A 357 2.93 16.54 -5.83
C VAL A 357 2.47 15.51 -4.79
N LEU A 358 1.99 14.34 -5.23
CA LEU A 358 1.61 13.26 -4.31
C LEU A 358 2.81 12.73 -3.53
N ILE A 359 3.94 12.50 -4.20
CA ILE A 359 5.13 11.85 -3.67
C ILE A 359 6.36 12.72 -4.00
N PRO A 360 6.57 13.83 -3.28
CA PRO A 360 7.73 14.68 -3.48
C PRO A 360 9.01 13.97 -3.06
N LYS A 361 10.11 14.29 -3.72
CA LYS A 361 11.40 13.61 -3.51
C LYS A 361 11.97 13.83 -2.12
N GLU A 362 11.69 15.02 -1.58
CA GLU A 362 12.19 15.53 -0.33
C GLU A 362 11.43 14.98 0.88
N ASP A 363 10.23 14.41 0.68
CA ASP A 363 9.42 13.83 1.75
C ASP A 363 9.55 12.30 1.77
N THR A 364 10.36 11.80 2.71
CA THR A 364 10.58 10.35 2.86
C THR A 364 9.39 9.64 3.51
N THR A 365 8.52 10.36 4.22
CA THR A 365 7.40 9.79 4.99
C THR A 365 6.29 9.24 4.10
N LEU A 366 6.24 9.70 2.85
CA LEU A 366 5.22 9.31 1.87
C LEU A 366 5.64 8.12 1.00
N ARG A 367 6.87 7.62 1.13
CA ARG A 367 7.44 6.61 0.21
C ARG A 367 6.85 5.20 0.36
N GLU A 368 6.13 4.92 1.43
CA GLU A 368 5.43 3.64 1.59
C GLU A 368 4.49 3.31 0.41
N ILE A 369 3.93 4.34 -0.22
CA ILE A 369 3.02 4.23 -1.37
C ILE A 369 3.65 3.53 -2.56
N LEU A 370 4.99 3.52 -2.65
CA LEU A 370 5.74 2.84 -3.70
C LEU A 370 5.59 1.31 -3.62
N HIS A 371 5.18 0.80 -2.46
CA HIS A 371 5.06 -0.63 -2.16
C HIS A 371 3.62 -1.11 -2.02
N VAL A 372 2.66 -0.19 -1.97
CA VAL A 372 1.24 -0.52 -1.92
C VAL A 372 0.82 -1.19 -3.24
N LEU A 373 -0.04 -2.19 -3.13
CA LEU A 373 -0.69 -2.83 -4.27
C LEU A 373 -2.04 -2.18 -4.51
N ASP A 374 -2.53 -2.20 -5.74
CA ASP A 374 -3.96 -1.95 -5.97
C ASP A 374 -4.83 -3.17 -5.62
N ARG A 375 -6.15 -2.97 -5.69
CA ARG A 375 -7.15 -4.02 -5.47
C ARG A 375 -6.97 -5.28 -6.32
N ASP A 376 -6.33 -5.16 -7.48
CA ASP A 376 -6.08 -6.24 -8.43
C ASP A 376 -4.73 -6.92 -8.18
N GLY A 377 -3.98 -6.45 -7.18
CA GLY A 377 -2.68 -6.97 -6.78
C GLY A 377 -1.53 -6.46 -7.65
N ASN A 378 -1.73 -5.39 -8.43
CA ASN A 378 -0.65 -4.78 -9.20
C ASN A 378 0.10 -3.77 -8.33
N SER A 379 1.43 -3.77 -8.43
CA SER A 379 2.25 -2.73 -7.81
C SER A 379 2.15 -1.41 -8.56
N LEU A 380 2.52 -0.30 -7.92
CA LEU A 380 2.59 0.99 -8.57
C LEU A 380 3.57 0.94 -9.77
N THR A 381 4.72 0.28 -9.59
CA THR A 381 5.71 0.00 -10.64
C THR A 381 5.09 -0.75 -11.83
N HIS A 382 4.25 -1.75 -11.58
CA HIS A 382 3.53 -2.47 -12.64
C HIS A 382 2.67 -1.51 -13.46
N ASN A 383 1.78 -0.75 -12.81
CA ASN A 383 0.82 0.11 -13.47
C ASN A 383 1.48 1.23 -14.29
N ILE A 384 2.54 1.82 -13.76
CA ILE A 384 3.37 2.80 -14.48
C ILE A 384 3.99 2.17 -15.74
N ALA A 385 4.61 1.00 -15.58
CA ALA A 385 5.38 0.37 -16.62
C ALA A 385 4.50 -0.08 -17.80
N VAL A 386 3.34 -0.70 -17.53
CA VAL A 386 2.43 -1.19 -18.58
C VAL A 386 1.76 -0.06 -19.38
N ARG A 387 1.73 1.16 -18.85
CA ARG A 387 1.29 2.35 -19.58
C ARG A 387 2.37 3.04 -20.40
N GLY A 388 3.64 2.68 -20.22
CA GLY A 388 4.75 3.36 -20.89
C GLY A 388 4.97 4.78 -20.34
N LEU A 389 4.93 4.95 -19.02
CA LEU A 389 5.27 6.21 -18.35
C LEU A 389 6.74 6.14 -17.88
N ASP A 390 7.67 6.26 -18.83
CA ASP A 390 9.11 6.03 -18.64
C ASP A 390 9.79 7.01 -17.68
N GLU A 391 9.52 8.32 -17.81
CA GLU A 391 10.06 9.34 -16.88
C GLU A 391 9.59 9.11 -15.45
N LEU A 392 8.31 8.79 -15.29
CA LEU A 392 7.68 8.52 -14.01
C LEU A 392 8.22 7.22 -13.39
N LEU A 393 8.43 6.18 -14.19
CA LEU A 393 9.08 4.94 -13.74
C LEU A 393 10.49 5.20 -13.20
N GLN A 394 11.27 5.99 -13.93
CA GLN A 394 12.62 6.35 -13.49
C GLN A 394 12.58 7.11 -12.17
N TYR A 395 11.69 8.10 -12.04
CA TYR A 395 11.51 8.87 -10.81
C TYR A 395 11.15 7.98 -9.62
N VAL A 396 10.15 7.10 -9.75
CA VAL A 396 9.72 6.19 -8.67
C VAL A 396 10.86 5.27 -8.22
N LEU A 397 11.67 4.75 -9.15
CA LEU A 397 12.82 3.93 -8.79
C LEU A 397 13.92 4.73 -8.10
N ASP A 398 14.09 6.00 -8.46
CA ASP A 398 15.09 6.90 -7.85
C ASP A 398 14.69 7.39 -6.45
N LEU A 399 13.39 7.39 -6.12
CA LEU A 399 12.91 7.63 -4.75
C LEU A 399 13.29 6.50 -3.79
N GLU A 400 13.48 5.29 -4.31
CA GLU A 400 13.74 4.10 -3.51
C GLU A 400 15.23 3.89 -3.24
N VAL A 401 15.55 3.28 -2.10
CA VAL A 401 16.92 2.85 -1.81
C VAL A 401 17.37 1.72 -2.75
N PRO A 402 18.63 1.71 -3.22
CA PRO A 402 19.12 0.74 -4.19
C PRO A 402 18.84 -0.72 -3.82
N SER A 403 18.93 -1.06 -2.52
CA SER A 403 18.71 -2.41 -2.00
C SER A 403 17.30 -2.98 -2.25
N ARG A 404 16.29 -2.11 -2.37
CA ARG A 404 14.87 -2.48 -2.55
C ARG A 404 14.40 -2.43 -3.99
N ARG A 405 15.09 -1.68 -4.87
CA ARG A 405 14.69 -1.47 -6.27
C ARG A 405 14.48 -2.79 -7.02
N ARG A 406 15.38 -3.76 -6.79
CA ARG A 406 15.29 -5.08 -7.44
C ARG A 406 14.00 -5.81 -7.08
N ALA A 407 13.57 -5.78 -5.82
CA ALA A 407 12.32 -6.39 -5.39
C ALA A 407 11.11 -5.72 -6.05
N MET A 408 11.09 -4.37 -6.11
CA MET A 408 10.01 -3.63 -6.76
C MET A 408 9.80 -4.02 -8.22
N VAL A 409 10.87 -4.08 -9.02
CA VAL A 409 10.77 -4.41 -10.45
C VAL A 409 10.57 -5.90 -10.74
N ASN A 410 10.83 -6.76 -9.75
CA ASN A 410 10.57 -8.19 -9.82
C ASN A 410 9.25 -8.59 -9.15
N SER A 411 8.44 -7.63 -8.68
CA SER A 411 7.09 -7.89 -8.22
C SER A 411 6.26 -8.61 -9.31
N CYS A 412 5.44 -9.56 -8.88
CA CYS A 412 4.55 -10.31 -9.76
C CYS A 412 3.11 -9.90 -9.51
N SER A 413 2.34 -9.88 -10.60
CA SER A 413 0.92 -9.53 -10.58
C SER A 413 0.12 -10.60 -11.32
N ARG A 414 -1.20 -10.55 -11.19
CA ARG A 414 -2.08 -11.49 -11.88
C ARG A 414 -2.16 -11.14 -13.36
N ASN A 415 -1.98 -12.14 -14.21
CA ASN A 415 -2.18 -12.02 -15.65
C ASN A 415 -3.68 -12.23 -16.00
N PRO A 416 -4.12 -11.82 -17.21
CA PRO A 416 -5.53 -11.96 -17.62
C PRO A 416 -6.07 -13.40 -17.64
N LYS A 417 -5.18 -14.40 -17.68
CA LYS A 417 -5.52 -15.84 -17.64
C LYS A 417 -5.51 -16.40 -16.22
N GLY A 418 -5.32 -15.56 -15.21
CA GLY A 418 -5.31 -15.95 -13.80
C GLY A 418 -3.99 -16.49 -13.26
N GLY A 419 -2.94 -16.63 -14.09
CA GLY A 419 -1.59 -16.97 -13.63
C GLY A 419 -0.80 -15.74 -13.18
N GLU A 420 0.47 -15.92 -12.81
CA GLU A 420 1.37 -14.81 -12.46
C GLU A 420 2.26 -14.39 -13.63
N TRP A 421 2.67 -13.12 -13.65
CA TRP A 421 3.74 -12.62 -14.50
C TRP A 421 4.50 -11.48 -13.82
N SER A 422 5.78 -11.32 -14.15
CA SER A 422 6.58 -10.18 -13.66
C SER A 422 6.19 -8.88 -14.37
N VAL A 423 6.59 -7.74 -13.80
CA VAL A 423 6.45 -6.43 -14.44
C VAL A 423 7.04 -6.44 -15.85
N LEU A 424 8.24 -6.99 -16.03
CA LEU A 424 8.91 -7.06 -17.33
C LEU A 424 8.11 -7.88 -18.35
N ARG A 425 7.53 -9.01 -17.93
CA ARG A 425 6.69 -9.85 -18.79
C ARG A 425 5.38 -9.17 -19.17
N ALA A 426 4.76 -8.42 -18.25
CA ALA A 426 3.57 -7.63 -18.54
C ALA A 426 3.84 -6.52 -19.57
N VAL A 427 4.98 -5.82 -19.45
CA VAL A 427 5.42 -4.80 -20.43
C VAL A 427 5.64 -5.43 -21.82
N MET A 428 6.28 -6.61 -21.88
CA MET A 428 6.47 -7.30 -23.15
C MET A 428 5.13 -7.67 -23.81
N ALA A 429 4.17 -8.20 -23.05
CA ALA A 429 2.85 -8.51 -23.57
C ALA A 429 2.11 -7.26 -24.10
N LYS A 430 2.22 -6.12 -23.40
CA LYS A 430 1.68 -4.84 -23.88
C LYS A 430 2.39 -4.33 -25.13
N PHE A 431 3.69 -4.51 -25.23
CA PHE A 431 4.47 -4.15 -26.41
C PHE A 431 4.01 -4.95 -27.64
N ASP A 432 3.82 -6.25 -27.49
CA ASP A 432 3.35 -7.14 -28.58
C ASP A 432 1.92 -6.76 -29.03
N ASP A 433 1.01 -6.44 -28.08
CA ASP A 433 -0.33 -5.92 -28.38
C ASP A 433 -0.27 -4.61 -29.18
N MET A 434 0.63 -3.69 -28.82
CA MET A 434 0.82 -2.43 -29.56
C MET A 434 1.33 -2.67 -30.98
N LEU A 435 2.29 -3.59 -31.17
CA LEU A 435 2.79 -3.93 -32.51
C LEU A 435 1.68 -4.52 -33.40
N GLY A 436 0.78 -5.33 -32.84
CA GLY A 436 -0.41 -5.81 -33.54
C GLY A 436 -1.30 -4.66 -34.02
N LYS A 437 -1.61 -3.71 -33.13
CA LYS A 437 -2.45 -2.54 -33.45
C LYS A 437 -1.82 -1.61 -34.48
N ILE A 438 -0.50 -1.42 -34.47
CA ILE A 438 0.21 -0.63 -35.49
C ILE A 438 0.03 -1.24 -36.88
N ARG A 439 0.15 -2.58 -37.00
CA ARG A 439 -0.06 -3.28 -38.28
C ARG A 439 -1.48 -3.09 -38.79
N ILE A 440 -2.49 -3.15 -37.91
CA ILE A 440 -3.89 -2.93 -38.28
C ILE A 440 -4.11 -1.48 -38.72
N ALA A 441 -3.61 -0.50 -37.97
CA ALA A 441 -3.75 0.92 -38.31
C ALA A 441 -3.05 1.29 -39.64
N GLN A 442 -2.00 0.54 -40.01
CA GLN A 442 -1.36 0.67 -41.33
C GLN A 442 -2.27 0.22 -42.47
N VAL A 443 -3.14 -0.77 -42.25
CA VAL A 443 -4.10 -1.26 -43.24
C VAL A 443 -5.31 -0.34 -43.35
N THR A 444 -5.72 0.32 -42.25
CA THR A 444 -6.89 1.22 -42.22
C THR A 444 -6.57 2.68 -42.56
N GLU A 445 -5.33 2.99 -42.94
CA GLU A 445 -4.84 4.34 -43.30
C GLU A 445 -5.06 5.45 -42.25
N ASP A 446 -5.29 5.09 -40.97
CA ASP A 446 -5.41 6.07 -39.89
C ASP A 446 -4.01 6.52 -39.42
N HIS A 447 -3.49 7.55 -40.08
CA HIS A 447 -2.18 8.14 -39.79
C HIS A 447 -2.07 8.71 -38.37
N LYS A 448 -3.16 9.25 -37.80
CA LYS A 448 -3.14 9.85 -36.46
C LYS A 448 -3.03 8.76 -35.39
N LEU A 449 -3.86 7.73 -35.49
CA LEU A 449 -3.80 6.58 -34.60
C LEU A 449 -2.44 5.88 -34.70
N ARG A 450 -1.92 5.70 -35.93
CA ARG A 450 -0.60 5.10 -36.13
C ARG A 450 0.51 5.87 -35.44
N HIS A 451 0.53 7.21 -35.54
CA HIS A 451 1.53 8.03 -34.87
C HIS A 451 1.48 7.86 -33.34
N LEU A 452 0.28 7.90 -32.75
CA LEU A 452 0.06 7.70 -31.31
C LEU A 452 0.54 6.32 -30.85
N LEU A 453 0.25 5.28 -31.62
CA LEU A 453 0.67 3.90 -31.29
C LEU A 453 2.20 3.74 -31.37
N ILE A 454 2.85 4.34 -32.36
CA ILE A 454 4.33 4.33 -32.49
C ILE A 454 4.97 5.03 -31.29
N GLU A 455 4.45 6.20 -30.90
CA GLU A 455 4.95 6.92 -29.72
C GLU A 455 4.83 6.07 -28.46
N LYS A 456 3.69 5.41 -28.25
CA LYS A 456 3.47 4.50 -27.13
C LYS A 456 4.41 3.29 -27.15
N SER A 457 4.68 2.72 -28.33
CA SER A 457 5.65 1.64 -28.51
C SER A 457 7.08 2.06 -28.14
N ASN A 458 7.49 3.27 -28.53
CA ASN A 458 8.79 3.84 -28.17
C ASN A 458 8.92 4.01 -26.65
N ARG A 459 7.86 4.49 -25.97
CA ARG A 459 7.85 4.62 -24.50
C ARG A 459 7.93 3.27 -23.79
N LEU A 460 7.19 2.26 -24.25
CA LEU A 460 7.28 0.89 -23.71
C LEU A 460 8.70 0.30 -23.89
N THR A 461 9.37 0.63 -25.00
CA THR A 461 10.78 0.22 -25.22
C THR A 461 11.70 0.84 -24.18
N LYS A 462 11.57 2.15 -23.90
CA LYS A 462 12.34 2.82 -22.83
C LYS A 462 12.07 2.21 -21.46
N VAL A 463 10.80 1.97 -21.12
CA VAL A 463 10.40 1.27 -19.87
C VAL A 463 11.10 -0.08 -19.75
N LYS A 464 11.10 -0.90 -20.81
CA LYS A 464 11.79 -2.19 -20.82
C LYS A 464 13.28 -2.06 -20.51
N HIS A 465 13.95 -1.03 -21.03
CA HIS A 465 15.37 -0.77 -20.74
C HIS A 465 15.58 -0.34 -19.27
N ILE A 466 14.72 0.53 -18.74
CA ILE A 466 14.76 0.95 -17.33
C ILE A 466 14.60 -0.25 -16.40
N LEU A 467 13.59 -1.10 -16.64
CA LEU A 467 13.35 -2.30 -15.84
C LEU A 467 14.55 -3.25 -15.84
N ARG A 468 15.14 -3.53 -17.02
CA ARG A 468 16.32 -4.39 -17.13
C ARG A 468 17.53 -3.82 -16.38
N ARG A 469 17.77 -2.51 -16.49
CA ARG A 469 18.83 -1.82 -15.75
C ARG A 469 18.64 -1.91 -14.24
N ALA A 470 17.38 -1.89 -13.77
CA ALA A 470 17.02 -2.06 -12.37
C ALA A 470 17.03 -3.54 -11.89
N GLY A 471 17.39 -4.50 -12.76
CA GLY A 471 17.50 -5.92 -12.42
C GLY A 471 16.20 -6.72 -12.55
N ALA A 472 15.25 -6.28 -13.38
CA ALA A 472 14.02 -7.03 -13.63
C ALA A 472 14.27 -8.31 -14.45
N GLU A 473 13.66 -9.40 -14.01
CA GLU A 473 13.70 -10.72 -14.64
C GLU A 473 12.33 -11.06 -15.25
N ILE A 474 12.32 -11.87 -16.32
CA ILE A 474 11.06 -12.31 -16.95
C ILE A 474 10.33 -13.30 -16.05
N ASN A 475 11.07 -14.17 -15.36
CA ASN A 475 10.53 -15.19 -14.46
C ASN A 475 11.34 -15.18 -13.14
N PRO A 476 11.18 -14.14 -12.29
CA PRO A 476 11.92 -14.04 -11.05
C PRO A 476 11.55 -15.20 -10.12
N SER A 477 12.57 -15.79 -9.48
CA SER A 477 12.39 -16.77 -8.41
C SER A 477 11.64 -16.14 -7.23
N ILE A 478 11.03 -16.96 -6.36
CA ILE A 478 10.33 -16.44 -5.17
C ILE A 478 11.27 -15.58 -4.31
N THR A 479 12.53 -16.00 -4.15
CA THR A 479 13.54 -15.22 -3.43
C THR A 479 13.79 -13.88 -4.12
N THR A 480 14.03 -13.87 -5.44
CA THR A 480 14.29 -12.65 -6.22
C THR A 480 13.16 -11.60 -6.08
N ARG A 481 11.91 -12.04 -5.96
CA ARG A 481 10.73 -11.15 -5.89
C ARG A 481 10.74 -10.27 -4.64
N TRP A 482 11.24 -10.78 -3.52
CA TRP A 482 11.10 -10.14 -2.21
C TRP A 482 12.45 -9.82 -1.55
N GLN A 483 13.55 -10.29 -2.13
CA GLN A 483 14.87 -10.13 -1.54
C GLN A 483 15.33 -8.67 -1.55
N ILE A 484 15.56 -8.12 -0.36
CA ILE A 484 16.28 -6.86 -0.18
C ILE A 484 17.78 -7.16 -0.18
N CYS A 485 18.50 -6.58 -1.14
CA CYS A 485 19.93 -6.81 -1.32
C CYS A 485 20.72 -5.74 -0.57
N TRP A 486 21.20 -6.06 0.63
CA TRP A 486 22.03 -5.16 1.41
C TRP A 486 23.45 -5.09 0.83
N PRO A 487 24.06 -3.89 0.72
CA PRO A 487 25.47 -3.77 0.37
C PRO A 487 26.32 -4.60 1.34
N GLN A 488 27.29 -5.35 0.81
CA GLN A 488 28.25 -6.10 1.62
C GLN A 488 29.27 -5.18 2.29
#